data_AF-A0A2E1Q3T1-F1
#
_entry.id   AF-A0A2E1Q3T1-F1
#
_cell.length_a   1.000
_cell.length_b   1.000
_cell.length_c   1.000
_cell.angle_alpha   90.00
_cell.angle_beta   90.00
_cell.angle_gamma   90.00
#
_symmetry.space_group_name_H-M   'P 1'
#
loop_
_entity.id
_entity.type
_entity.pdbx_description
1 polymer ?
#
loop_
_entity_poly.entity_id
_entity_poly.type
_entity_poly.pdbx_seq_one_letter_code
_entity_poly.pdbx_strand_id
1 'polypeptide(L)' 'MEYSLFGGGKRFRPLLCILTAKALGKDPTVAYPLAAAIEMIHTYSLIHDD' A
#
# COMPACT_ATOMS: atom_id res chain seq x y z
N MET A 1 7.34 -3.10 13.45
CA MET A 1 6.55 -3.53 12.28
C MET A 1 7.39 -3.75 11.03
N GLU A 2 8.65 -3.31 10.97
CA GLU A 2 9.48 -3.40 9.76
C GLU A 2 9.64 -4.83 9.21
N TYR A 3 9.78 -5.84 10.09
CA TYR A 3 9.86 -7.23 9.66
C TYR A 3 8.68 -7.65 8.78
N SER A 4 7.44 -7.51 9.27
CA SER A 4 6.25 -7.90 8.52
C SER A 4 5.95 -6.95 7.35
N LEU A 5 6.24 -5.65 7.51
CA LEU A 5 5.99 -4.65 6.48
C LEU A 5 6.91 -4.83 5.28
N PHE A 6 8.18 -5.15 5.49
CA PHE A 6 9.20 -5.32 4.44
C PHE A 6 9.50 -6.78 4.09
N GLY A 7 8.90 -7.76 4.77
CA GLY A 7 9.09 -9.21 4.55
C GLY A 7 8.52 -9.77 3.24
N GLY A 8 8.13 -8.91 2.29
CA GLY A 8 7.57 -9.29 0.99
C GLY A 8 6.07 -8.99 0.87
N GLY A 9 5.41 -9.62 -0.11
CA GLY A 9 3.99 -9.41 -0.41
C GLY A 9 3.76 -8.86 -1.82
N LYS A 10 2.54 -9.05 -2.34
CA LYS A 10 2.17 -8.71 -3.72
C LYS A 10 2.00 -7.21 -3.96
N ARG A 11 1.90 -6.40 -2.88
CA ARG A 11 1.70 -4.94 -2.94
C ARG A 11 0.53 -4.51 -3.84
N PHE A 12 -0.52 -5.33 -3.89
CA PHE A 12 -1.65 -5.10 -4.80
C PHE A 12 -2.43 -3.83 -4.43
N ARG A 13 -2.69 -3.63 -3.13
CA ARG A 13 -3.43 -2.48 -2.62
C ARG A 13 -2.72 -1.14 -2.86
N PRO A 14 -1.42 -0.96 -2.52
CA PRO A 14 -0.69 0.27 -2.85
C PRO A 14 -0.58 0.48 -4.36
N LEU A 15 -0.36 -0.57 -5.15
CA LEU A 15 -0.32 -0.47 -6.61
C LEU A 15 -1.66 0.02 -7.17
N LEU A 16 -2.78 -0.54 -6.71
CA LEU A 16 -4.11 -0.11 -7.11
C LEU A 16 -4.33 1.38 -6.81
N CYS A 17 -3.97 1.84 -5.61
CA CYS A 17 -4.08 3.25 -5.21
C CYS A 17 -3.30 4.19 -6.15
N ILE A 18 -2.04 3.84 -6.46
CA ILE A 18 -1.17 4.61 -7.35
C ILE A 18 -1.75 4.63 -8.78
N LEU A 19 -2.22 3.49 -9.28
CA LEU A 19 -2.82 3.38 -10.61
C LEU A 19 -4.15 4.15 -10.70
N THR A 20 -4.93 4.21 -9.63
CA THR A 20 -6.14 5.06 -9.58
C THR A 20 -5.78 6.53 -9.69
N ALA A 21 -4.76 7.02 -8.96
CA ALA A 21 -4.31 8.40 -9.10
C ALA A 21 -3.87 8.71 -10.53
N LYS A 22 -3.12 7.80 -11.16
CA LYS A 22 -2.74 7.90 -12.57
C LYS A 22 -3.96 7.95 -13.52
N ALA A 23 -4.93 7.07 -13.31
CA ALA A 23 -6.15 7.00 -14.13
C ALA A 23 -7.00 8.27 -14.04
N LEU A 24 -6.91 8.99 -12.93
CA LEU A 24 -7.57 10.28 -12.71
C LEU A 24 -6.75 11.48 -13.21
N GLY A 25 -5.65 11.24 -13.93
CA GLY A 25 -4.78 12.28 -14.49
C GLY A 25 -3.94 13.01 -13.45
N LYS A 26 -3.75 12.44 -12.25
CA LYS A 26 -2.87 12.99 -11.23
C LYS A 26 -1.46 12.41 -11.38
N ASP A 27 -0.46 13.18 -10.94
CA ASP A 27 0.89 12.65 -10.73
C ASP A 27 0.80 11.49 -9.72
N PRO A 28 1.22 10.26 -10.06
CA PRO A 28 1.09 9.11 -9.17
C PRO A 28 1.84 9.27 -7.84
N THR A 29 2.86 10.12 -7.78
CA THR A 29 3.65 10.37 -6.56
C THR A 29 2.82 10.99 -5.43
N VAL A 30 1.74 11.73 -5.77
CA VAL A 30 0.83 12.30 -4.76
C VAL A 30 0.09 11.23 -3.96
N ALA A 31 -0.01 10.02 -4.49
CA ALA A 31 -0.66 8.89 -3.84
C ALA A 31 0.29 8.06 -2.96
N TYR A 32 1.61 8.32 -2.99
CA TYR A 32 2.57 7.48 -2.25
C TYR A 32 2.33 7.44 -0.74
N PRO A 33 2.07 8.57 -0.04
CA PRO A 33 1.76 8.52 1.39
C PRO A 33 0.50 7.68 1.68
N LEU A 34 -0.52 7.82 0.84
CA LEU A 34 -1.77 7.06 0.98
C LEU A 34 -1.56 5.56 0.70
N ALA A 35 -0.84 5.23 -0.36
CA ALA A 35 -0.49 3.85 -0.72
C ALA A 35 0.32 3.17 0.40
N ALA A 36 1.28 3.88 0.99
CA ALA A 36 2.04 3.40 2.14
C ALA A 36 1.14 3.16 3.36
N ALA A 37 0.25 4.09 3.69
CA ALA A 37 -0.70 3.93 4.80
C ALA A 37 -1.63 2.72 4.60
N ILE A 38 -2.13 2.51 3.38
CA ILE A 38 -2.96 1.35 3.03
C ILE A 38 -2.18 0.04 3.27
N GLU A 39 -0.92 -0.03 2.84
CA GLU A 39 -0.11 -1.23 3.03
C GLU A 39 0.23 -1.46 4.52
N MET A 40 0.44 -0.41 5.31
CA MET A 40 0.62 -0.53 6.77
C MET A 40 -0.62 -1.13 7.45
N ILE A 41 -1.81 -0.68 7.09
CA ILE A 41 -3.07 -1.23 7.63
C ILE A 41 -3.26 -2.68 7.17
N HIS A 42 -2.93 -2.98 5.91
CA HIS A 42 -3.00 -4.34 5.40
C HIS A 42 -2.03 -5.27 6.15
N THR A 43 -0.77 -4.86 6.35
CA THR A 43 0.19 -5.65 7.12
C THR A 43 -0.25 -5.82 8.57
N TYR A 44 -0.83 -4.78 9.18
CA TYR A 44 -1.43 -4.89 10.52
C TYR A 44 -2.53 -5.97 10.54
N SER A 45 -3.44 -5.99 9.57
CA SER A 45 -4.50 -7.01 9.55
C SER A 45 -3.92 -8.41 9.47
N LEU A 46 -2.91 -8.64 8.62
CA LEU A 46 -2.26 -9.94 8.49
C LEU A 46 -1.60 -10.42 9.81
N ILE A 47 -0.95 -9.52 10.55
CA ILE A 47 -0.33 -9.85 11.84
C ILE A 47 -1.37 -10.32 12.87
N HIS A 48 -2.61 -9.82 12.77
CA HIS A 48 -3.69 -10.17 13.70
C HIS A 48 -4.59 -11.30 13.20
N ASP A 49 -4.62 -11.54 11.89
CA ASP A 49 -5.35 -12.66 11.26
C ASP A 49 -4.58 -13.99 11.41
N ASP A 50 -3.24 -13.94 11.43
CA ASP A 50 -2.34 -15.07 11.72
C ASP A 50 -2.12 -15.26 13.23
#